data_AF-A0A7W2D9P6-F1
#
_entry.id   AF-A0A7W2D9P6-F1
#
_cell.length_a   1.000
_cell.length_b   1.000
_cell.length_c   1.000
_cell.angle_alpha   90.00
_cell.angle_beta   90.00
_cell.angle_gamma   90.00
#
_symmetry.space_group_name_H-M   'P 1'
#
loop_
_entity.id
_entity.type
_entity.pdbx_description
1 polymer ?
#
loop_
_entity_poly.entity_id
_entity_poly.type
_entity_poly.pdbx_seq_one_letter_code
_entity_poly.pdbx_strand_id
1 'polypeptide(L)'
;MSDELHVDWAGAGVVPAGGDRRLADAGFLVNAEPGEVLGLADAAAGSAARLAGAVYRASAQLHRGADAGVRRQLLALDAARYGDRELSVRITAVPVNDEPDVRWGVEWATGSRVDHRLRQVLPGHTSSVCAVATGLVNDRPVSVTGGEDGTLRVWDLITGQPVGKPLTGHDGDVLAVVTTVVKGRPVAVTGGADWTVNRSGIGGGSMR
;
A
#
# COMPACT_ATOMS: atom_id res chain seq x y z
N MET A 1 23.25 -25.56 1.98
CA MET A 1 22.97 -25.41 3.42
C MET A 1 22.02 -24.25 3.50
N SER A 2 20.72 -24.54 3.56
CA SER A 2 19.66 -23.54 3.37
C SER A 2 19.21 -23.05 4.74
N ASP A 3 19.54 -21.80 5.07
CA ASP A 3 19.04 -21.14 6.27
C ASP A 3 17.56 -20.78 6.08
N GLU A 4 16.66 -21.46 6.79
CA GLU A 4 15.25 -21.11 6.89
C GLU A 4 15.05 -20.12 8.06
N LEU A 5 14.52 -18.92 7.75
CA LEU A 5 14.20 -17.89 8.73
C LEU A 5 12.83 -18.15 9.37
N HIS A 6 12.80 -18.18 10.71
CA HIS A 6 11.59 -18.19 11.54
C HIS A 6 11.24 -16.75 11.93
N VAL A 7 10.01 -16.31 11.64
CA VAL A 7 9.50 -14.98 12.03
C VAL A 7 8.21 -15.19 12.81
N ASP A 8 8.21 -14.70 14.05
CA ASP A 8 7.09 -14.77 14.98
C ASP A 8 6.10 -13.61 14.69
N TRP A 9 4.82 -13.95 14.55
CA TRP A 9 3.75 -13.02 14.12
C TRP A 9 2.82 -12.61 15.26
N ALA A 10 3.22 -12.82 16.51
CA ALA A 10 2.44 -12.45 17.69
C ALA A 10 2.44 -10.93 17.93
N GLY A 11 1.59 -10.18 17.20
CA GLY A 11 1.43 -8.74 17.43
C GLY A 11 0.30 -8.04 16.67
N ALA A 12 -0.63 -8.77 16.05
CA ALA A 12 -1.79 -8.14 15.40
C ALA A 12 -2.77 -7.65 16.48
N GLY A 13 -2.65 -6.37 16.84
CA GLY A 13 -3.61 -5.67 17.69
C GLY A 13 -5.02 -5.82 17.13
N VAL A 14 -5.97 -6.05 18.03
CA VAL A 14 -7.39 -6.18 17.74
C VAL A 14 -7.86 -4.97 16.92
N VAL A 15 -8.33 -5.23 15.70
CA VAL A 15 -8.98 -4.23 14.83
C VAL A 15 -10.18 -3.66 15.59
N PRO A 16 -10.28 -2.34 15.84
CA PRO A 16 -11.44 -1.78 16.50
C PRO A 16 -12.67 -2.00 15.61
N ALA A 17 -13.65 -2.76 16.09
CA ALA A 17 -14.90 -2.99 15.39
C ALA A 17 -15.54 -1.63 15.03
N GLY A 18 -15.61 -1.32 13.73
CA GLY A 18 -16.20 -0.08 13.22
C GLY A 18 -15.25 0.88 12.49
N GLY A 19 -13.94 0.62 12.44
CA GLY A 19 -12.96 1.47 11.73
C GLY A 19 -13.30 1.68 10.25
N ASP A 20 -13.62 0.60 9.53
CA ASP A 20 -14.02 0.66 8.12
C ASP A 20 -15.29 1.50 7.89
N ARG A 21 -16.26 1.39 8.81
CA ARG A 21 -17.51 2.15 8.74
C ARG A 21 -17.26 3.64 8.97
N ARG A 22 -16.32 4.01 9.85
CA ARG A 22 -15.92 5.40 10.07
C ARG A 22 -15.18 5.96 8.86
N LEU A 23 -14.27 5.19 8.25
CA LEU A 23 -13.59 5.61 7.01
C LEU A 23 -14.55 5.77 5.82
N ALA A 24 -15.65 5.02 5.79
CA ALA A 24 -16.69 5.17 4.78
C ALA A 24 -17.61 6.39 5.00
N ASP A 25 -17.52 7.06 6.15
CA ASP A 25 -18.32 8.23 6.51
C ASP A 25 -17.63 9.52 6.07
N ALA A 26 -18.26 10.26 5.15
CA ALA A 26 -17.68 11.47 4.59
C ALA A 26 -17.57 12.60 5.63
N GLY A 27 -18.51 12.68 6.58
CA GLY A 27 -18.49 13.67 7.64
C GLY A 27 -17.28 13.46 8.57
N PHE A 28 -16.96 12.21 8.86
CA PHE A 28 -15.78 11.82 9.63
C PHE A 28 -14.49 12.21 8.89
N LEU A 29 -14.35 11.88 7.60
CA LEU A 29 -13.16 12.26 6.82
C LEU A 29 -12.94 13.78 6.81
N VAL A 30 -14.02 14.57 6.73
CA VAL A 30 -13.91 16.04 6.67
C VAL A 30 -13.61 16.66 8.04
N ASN A 31 -14.20 16.15 9.12
CA ASN A 31 -14.23 16.86 10.41
C ASN A 31 -13.32 16.25 11.48
N ALA A 32 -12.92 14.99 11.36
CA ALA A 32 -12.10 14.35 12.38
C ALA A 32 -10.65 14.84 12.39
N GLU A 33 -9.98 14.59 13.51
CA GLU A 33 -8.55 14.85 13.66
C GLU A 33 -7.74 14.03 12.66
N PRO A 34 -6.84 14.64 11.87
CA PRO A 34 -6.12 13.92 10.81
C PRO A 34 -5.33 12.70 11.29
N GLY A 35 -4.78 12.76 12.51
CA GLY A 35 -4.07 11.61 13.10
C GLY A 35 -4.98 10.42 13.36
N GLU A 36 -6.25 10.65 13.72
CA GLU A 36 -7.24 9.60 13.95
C GLU A 36 -7.64 8.93 12.63
N VAL A 37 -7.91 9.74 11.60
CA VAL A 37 -8.26 9.22 10.27
C VAL A 37 -7.13 8.38 9.68
N LEU A 38 -5.88 8.84 9.81
CA LEU A 38 -4.70 8.13 9.32
C LEU A 38 -4.48 6.81 10.08
N GLY A 39 -4.61 6.81 11.40
CA GLY A 39 -4.50 5.58 12.21
C GLY A 39 -5.54 4.53 11.83
N LEU A 40 -6.79 4.94 11.52
CA LEU A 40 -7.80 4.03 10.99
C LEU A 40 -7.50 3.58 9.57
N ALA A 41 -6.99 4.47 8.70
CA ALA A 41 -6.65 4.17 7.32
C ALA A 41 -5.54 3.11 7.20
N ASP A 42 -4.59 3.09 8.15
CA ASP A 42 -3.52 2.10 8.23
C ASP A 42 -4.06 0.71 8.62
N ALA A 43 -5.17 0.65 9.35
CA ALA A 43 -5.83 -0.57 9.80
C ALA A 43 -7.00 -1.03 8.90
N ALA A 44 -7.23 -0.35 7.76
CA ALA A 44 -8.40 -0.58 6.92
C ALA A 44 -8.42 -1.97 6.25
N ALA A 45 -9.50 -2.72 6.43
CA ALA A 45 -9.64 -4.09 5.94
C ALA A 45 -10.64 -4.22 4.76
N GLY A 46 -11.64 -3.35 4.69
CA GLY A 46 -12.62 -3.29 3.60
C GLY A 46 -12.09 -2.55 2.38
N SER A 47 -12.53 -2.95 1.18
CA SER A 47 -12.12 -2.30 -0.08
C SER A 47 -12.49 -0.81 -0.11
N ALA A 48 -13.70 -0.45 0.31
CA ALA A 48 -14.16 0.93 0.40
C ALA A 48 -13.35 1.74 1.43
N ALA A 49 -13.05 1.14 2.59
CA ALA A 49 -12.26 1.78 3.64
C ALA A 49 -10.80 2.01 3.21
N ARG A 50 -10.19 1.03 2.50
CA ARG A 50 -8.85 1.18 1.92
C ARG A 50 -8.81 2.29 0.87
N LEU A 51 -9.85 2.39 0.04
CA LEU A 51 -9.94 3.45 -0.98
C LEU A 51 -10.10 4.82 -0.33
N ALA A 52 -11.01 4.96 0.64
CA ALA A 52 -11.17 6.18 1.42
C ALA A 52 -9.87 6.58 2.15
N GLY A 53 -9.16 5.61 2.74
CA GLY A 53 -7.86 5.82 3.34
C GLY A 53 -6.78 6.25 2.34
N ALA A 54 -6.79 5.72 1.12
CA ALA A 54 -5.88 6.12 0.05
C ALA A 54 -6.16 7.55 -0.45
N VAL A 55 -7.44 7.90 -0.62
CA VAL A 55 -7.89 9.27 -0.94
C VAL A 55 -7.42 10.24 0.14
N TYR A 56 -7.63 9.89 1.42
CA TYR A 56 -7.21 10.74 2.54
C TYR A 56 -5.69 10.93 2.58
N ARG A 57 -4.92 9.87 2.32
CA ARG A 57 -3.46 9.89 2.31
C ARG A 57 -2.85 10.71 1.18
N ALA A 58 -3.55 10.87 0.05
CA ALA A 58 -3.06 11.64 -1.10
C ALA A 58 -2.70 13.10 -0.73
N SER A 59 -3.41 13.67 0.25
CA SER A 59 -3.25 15.04 0.73
C SER A 59 -3.01 15.13 2.25
N ALA A 60 -2.55 14.05 2.90
CA ALA A 60 -2.37 13.98 4.36
C ALA A 60 -1.53 15.12 4.97
N GLN A 61 -0.49 15.56 4.26
CA GLN A 61 0.36 16.68 4.63
C GLN A 61 -0.38 18.03 4.70
N LEU A 62 -1.47 18.17 3.94
CA LEU A 62 -2.28 19.39 3.89
C LEU A 62 -3.37 19.41 4.97
N HIS A 63 -3.85 18.25 5.41
CA HIS A 63 -5.00 18.14 6.32
C HIS A 63 -4.77 18.72 7.72
N ARG A 64 -3.51 18.70 8.23
CA ARG A 64 -3.18 19.25 9.56
C ARG A 64 -3.32 20.78 9.64
N GLY A 65 -3.09 21.48 8.54
CA GLY A 65 -3.18 22.95 8.48
C GLY A 65 -4.49 23.45 7.86
N ALA A 66 -5.28 22.56 7.27
CA ALA A 66 -6.54 22.89 6.62
C ALA A 66 -7.70 22.90 7.63
N ASP A 67 -8.57 23.89 7.52
CA ASP A 67 -9.90 23.83 8.11
C ASP A 67 -10.79 22.79 7.41
N ALA A 68 -11.98 22.55 7.96
CA ALA A 68 -12.91 21.55 7.41
C ALA A 68 -13.36 21.87 5.97
N GLY A 69 -13.50 23.15 5.61
CA GLY A 69 -13.91 23.56 4.27
C GLY A 69 -12.85 23.26 3.21
N VAL A 70 -11.61 23.64 3.49
CA VAL A 70 -10.44 23.33 2.64
C VAL A 70 -10.22 21.82 2.58
N ARG A 71 -10.30 21.11 3.71
CA ARG A 71 -10.15 19.65 3.77
C ARG A 71 -11.18 18.95 2.90
N ARG A 72 -12.44 19.37 2.96
CA ARG A 72 -13.52 18.83 2.13
C ARG A 72 -13.24 19.04 0.64
N GLN A 73 -12.79 20.21 0.22
CA GLN A 73 -12.47 20.48 -1.19
C GLN A 73 -11.32 19.60 -1.68
N LEU A 74 -10.25 19.47 -0.89
CA LEU A 74 -9.11 18.60 -1.19
C LEU A 74 -9.56 17.13 -1.34
N LEU A 75 -10.33 16.63 -0.37
CA LEU A 75 -10.78 15.24 -0.37
C LEU A 75 -11.78 14.94 -1.49
N ALA A 76 -12.68 15.87 -1.82
CA ALA A 76 -13.59 15.71 -2.95
C ALA A 76 -12.83 15.65 -4.28
N LEU A 77 -11.83 16.52 -4.45
CA LEU A 77 -10.97 16.51 -5.63
C LEU A 77 -10.14 15.21 -5.72
N ASP A 78 -9.57 14.76 -4.61
CA ASP A 78 -8.79 13.52 -4.56
C ASP A 78 -9.67 12.30 -4.82
N ALA A 79 -10.88 12.23 -4.24
CA ALA A 79 -11.84 11.16 -4.52
C ALA A 79 -12.20 11.09 -6.01
N ALA A 80 -12.46 12.24 -6.65
CA ALA A 80 -12.73 12.31 -8.07
C ALA A 80 -11.53 11.85 -8.92
N ARG A 81 -10.29 12.20 -8.56
CA ARG A 81 -9.05 11.75 -9.23
C ARG A 81 -8.78 10.25 -9.08
N TYR A 82 -9.21 9.67 -7.96
CA TYR A 82 -9.15 8.22 -7.71
C TYR A 82 -10.31 7.45 -8.36
N GLY A 83 -11.22 8.14 -9.04
CA GLY A 83 -12.37 7.52 -9.72
C GLY A 83 -13.55 7.20 -8.80
N ASP A 84 -13.48 7.57 -7.52
CA ASP A 84 -14.56 7.37 -6.55
C ASP A 84 -15.52 8.57 -6.58
N ARG A 85 -16.34 8.61 -7.63
CA ARG A 85 -17.30 9.71 -7.85
C ARG A 85 -18.37 9.76 -6.76
N GLU A 86 -18.75 8.62 -6.20
CA GLU A 86 -19.74 8.54 -5.13
C GLU A 86 -19.21 9.16 -3.84
N LEU A 87 -17.98 8.81 -3.45
CA LEU A 87 -17.31 9.42 -2.29
C LEU A 87 -17.10 10.93 -2.51
N SER A 88 -16.69 11.35 -3.70
CA SER A 88 -16.54 12.77 -4.05
C SER A 88 -17.84 13.56 -3.83
N VAL A 89 -18.98 13.02 -4.24
CA VAL A 89 -20.30 13.67 -4.06
C VAL A 89 -20.67 13.73 -2.58
N ARG A 90 -20.48 12.62 -1.84
CA ARG A 90 -20.80 12.56 -0.40
C ARG A 90 -19.93 13.54 0.41
N ILE A 91 -18.64 13.66 0.09
CA ILE A 91 -17.73 14.64 0.72
C ILE A 91 -18.20 16.07 0.43
N THR A 92 -18.52 16.37 -0.83
CA THR A 92 -19.00 17.71 -1.22
C THR A 92 -20.27 18.11 -0.46
N ALA A 93 -21.14 17.15 -0.15
CA ALA A 93 -22.39 17.38 0.58
C ALA A 93 -22.20 17.59 2.10
N VAL A 94 -21.00 17.40 2.66
CA VAL A 94 -20.75 17.60 4.08
C VAL A 94 -20.90 19.09 4.43
N PRO A 95 -21.78 19.45 5.39
CA PRO A 95 -21.92 20.81 5.84
C PRO A 95 -20.68 21.24 6.64
N VAL A 96 -20.16 22.41 6.34
CA VAL A 96 -19.05 23.05 7.05
C VAL A 96 -19.48 24.49 7.38
N ASN A 97 -19.06 25.01 8.53
CA ASN A 97 -19.39 26.38 8.92
C ASN A 97 -18.67 27.39 8.00
N ASP A 98 -19.27 28.58 7.84
CA ASP A 98 -18.72 29.72 7.08
C ASP A 98 -18.56 29.53 5.56
N GLU A 99 -19.39 28.70 4.93
CA GLU A 99 -19.33 28.50 3.48
C GLU A 99 -20.11 29.57 2.68
N PRO A 100 -19.55 30.12 1.58
CA PRO A 100 -20.30 30.97 0.67
C PRO A 100 -21.48 30.21 0.02
N ASP A 101 -22.59 30.91 -0.26
CA ASP A 101 -23.85 30.36 -0.82
C ASP A 101 -23.71 29.54 -2.13
N VAL A 102 -22.58 29.68 -2.83
CA VAL A 102 -22.29 28.92 -4.04
C VAL A 102 -21.75 27.55 -3.65
N ARG A 103 -22.59 26.52 -3.79
CA ARG A 103 -22.18 25.11 -3.62
C ARG A 103 -21.10 24.76 -4.65
N TRP A 104 -19.87 24.72 -4.20
CA TRP A 104 -18.75 24.21 -4.98
C TRP A 104 -18.91 22.70 -5.20
N GLY A 105 -18.58 22.19 -6.39
CA GLY A 105 -18.61 20.77 -6.70
C GLY A 105 -17.64 20.41 -7.81
N VAL A 106 -17.05 19.22 -7.74
CA VAL A 106 -16.10 18.74 -8.74
C VAL A 106 -16.87 18.30 -10.00
N GLU A 107 -16.85 19.13 -11.04
CA GLU A 107 -17.50 18.83 -12.32
C GLU A 107 -16.64 17.87 -13.17
N TRP A 108 -15.32 18.08 -13.17
CA TRP A 108 -14.34 17.20 -13.78
C TRP A 108 -13.01 17.32 -13.04
N ALA A 109 -12.24 16.24 -13.00
CA ALA A 109 -10.88 16.22 -12.48
C ALA A 109 -9.98 15.52 -13.50
N THR A 110 -8.94 16.20 -13.96
CA THR A 110 -7.89 15.59 -14.79
C THR A 110 -6.72 15.17 -13.89
N GLY A 111 -6.05 14.08 -14.30
CA GLY A 111 -4.97 13.46 -13.55
C GLY A 111 -5.42 12.23 -12.79
N SER A 112 -4.83 11.09 -13.13
CA SER A 112 -4.77 9.90 -12.28
C SER A 112 -3.42 9.23 -12.48
N ARG A 113 -2.90 8.65 -11.37
CA ARG A 113 -1.75 7.73 -11.18
C ARG A 113 -0.62 8.30 -10.32
N VAL A 114 -0.83 8.30 -8.99
CA VAL A 114 0.16 8.40 -7.90
C VAL A 114 1.26 9.45 -8.10
N ASP A 115 1.23 10.51 -7.29
CA ASP A 115 2.32 11.50 -7.24
C ASP A 115 3.68 10.79 -7.13
N HIS A 116 4.68 11.22 -7.90
CA HIS A 116 6.03 10.63 -7.84
C HIS A 116 6.65 10.66 -6.44
N ARG A 117 6.20 11.55 -5.56
CA ARG A 117 6.57 11.63 -4.14
C ARG A 117 5.80 10.66 -3.24
N LEU A 118 4.65 10.17 -3.70
CA LEU A 118 3.89 9.06 -3.11
C LEU A 118 4.36 7.70 -3.65
N ARG A 119 5.36 7.66 -4.54
CA ARG A 119 6.15 6.44 -4.76
C ARG A 119 7.06 6.28 -3.56
N GLN A 120 6.72 5.34 -2.69
CA GLN A 120 7.69 4.86 -1.73
C GLN A 120 8.87 4.28 -2.51
N VAL A 121 10.02 4.96 -2.44
CA VAL A 121 11.28 4.40 -2.92
C VAL A 121 11.66 3.33 -1.91
N LEU A 122 11.96 2.14 -2.42
CA LEU A 122 12.34 0.98 -1.62
C LEU A 122 13.87 0.81 -1.75
N PRO A 123 14.68 1.58 -0.98
CA PRO A 123 16.12 1.63 -1.16
C PRO A 123 16.78 0.34 -0.70
N GLY A 124 17.75 -0.15 -1.46
CA GLY A 124 18.54 -1.29 -1.01
C GLY A 124 19.35 -1.96 -2.09
N HIS A 125 18.80 -2.07 -3.32
CA HIS A 125 19.60 -2.59 -4.41
C HIS A 125 20.79 -1.67 -4.68
N THR A 126 21.97 -2.25 -4.82
CA THR A 126 23.23 -1.51 -5.06
C THR A 126 23.58 -1.42 -6.54
N SER A 127 22.78 -2.03 -7.41
CA SER A 127 22.85 -1.92 -8.87
C SER A 127 21.42 -1.85 -9.46
N SER A 128 21.32 -1.88 -10.79
CA SER A 128 20.05 -1.84 -11.52
C SER A 128 19.07 -2.90 -11.02
N VAL A 129 17.79 -2.54 -10.93
CA VAL A 129 16.70 -3.46 -10.64
C VAL A 129 16.17 -3.98 -11.97
N CYS A 130 16.36 -5.27 -12.22
CA CYS A 130 16.06 -5.89 -13.52
C CYS A 130 14.75 -6.66 -13.51
N ALA A 131 14.25 -7.06 -12.34
CA ALA A 131 13.03 -7.85 -12.23
C ALA A 131 12.16 -7.41 -11.07
N VAL A 132 10.84 -7.49 -11.25
CA VAL A 132 9.84 -7.28 -10.21
C VAL A 132 8.66 -8.23 -10.39
N ALA A 133 8.16 -8.79 -9.29
CA ALA A 133 6.89 -9.49 -9.24
C ALA A 133 6.12 -9.11 -7.98
N THR A 134 4.82 -9.35 -8.00
CA THR A 134 3.91 -9.11 -6.87
C THR A 134 3.17 -10.39 -6.53
N GLY A 135 3.04 -10.68 -5.23
CA GLY A 135 2.32 -11.85 -4.74
C GLY A 135 1.58 -11.56 -3.43
N LEU A 136 0.96 -12.61 -2.90
CA LEU A 136 0.33 -12.59 -1.59
C LEU A 136 1.04 -13.59 -0.68
N VAL A 137 1.41 -13.15 0.52
CA VAL A 137 1.90 -14.01 1.61
C VAL A 137 0.95 -13.86 2.78
N ASN A 138 0.18 -14.90 3.08
CA ASN A 138 -0.89 -14.87 4.10
C ASN A 138 -1.85 -13.67 3.91
N ASP A 139 -2.38 -13.50 2.69
CA ASP A 139 -3.23 -12.37 2.25
C ASP A 139 -2.58 -10.98 2.34
N ARG A 140 -1.29 -10.90 2.69
CA ARG A 140 -0.53 -9.66 2.70
C ARG A 140 0.14 -9.44 1.34
N PRO A 141 -0.09 -8.30 0.67
CA PRO A 141 0.55 -8.00 -0.61
C PRO A 141 2.04 -7.76 -0.42
N VAL A 142 2.84 -8.46 -1.22
CA VAL A 142 4.30 -8.35 -1.23
C VAL A 142 4.81 -8.08 -2.63
N SER A 143 5.96 -7.42 -2.72
CA SER A 143 6.74 -7.33 -3.96
C SER A 143 8.09 -8.01 -3.78
N VAL A 144 8.53 -8.74 -4.80
CA VAL A 144 9.87 -9.30 -4.89
C VAL A 144 10.60 -8.58 -6.01
N THR A 145 11.78 -8.05 -5.72
CA THR A 145 12.65 -7.38 -6.69
C THR A 145 13.97 -8.13 -6.84
N GLY A 146 14.47 -8.23 -8.07
CA GLY A 146 15.79 -8.79 -8.39
C GLY A 146 16.67 -7.73 -9.02
N GLY A 147 17.95 -7.69 -8.64
CA GLY A 147 18.92 -6.73 -9.15
C GLY A 147 20.15 -7.37 -9.80
N GLU A 148 20.91 -6.54 -10.52
CA GLU A 148 22.27 -6.84 -11.00
C GLU A 148 23.28 -6.95 -9.84
N ASP A 149 22.88 -6.61 -8.61
CA ASP A 149 23.66 -6.86 -7.41
C ASP A 149 23.64 -8.34 -6.95
N GLY A 150 23.01 -9.22 -7.75
CA GLY A 150 22.88 -10.65 -7.46
C GLY A 150 21.92 -10.95 -6.29
N THR A 151 21.19 -9.94 -5.80
CA THR A 151 20.28 -10.11 -4.67
C THR A 151 18.82 -10.10 -5.09
N LEU A 152 18.01 -10.80 -4.30
CA LEU A 152 16.56 -10.68 -4.29
C LEU A 152 16.13 -9.98 -3.00
N ARG A 153 15.19 -9.04 -3.11
CA ARG A 153 14.61 -8.35 -1.94
C ARG A 153 13.11 -8.54 -1.94
N VAL A 154 12.55 -8.72 -0.76
CA VAL A 154 11.10 -8.83 -0.54
C VAL A 154 10.64 -7.61 0.22
N TRP A 155 9.52 -7.04 -0.20
CA TRP A 155 8.94 -5.83 0.36
C TRP A 155 7.49 -6.11 0.72
N ASP A 156 7.08 -5.68 1.91
CA ASP A 156 5.67 -5.63 2.25
C ASP A 156 5.06 -4.38 1.64
N LEU A 157 4.09 -4.51 0.73
CA LEU A 157 3.52 -3.37 0.02
C LEU A 157 2.57 -2.52 0.88
N ILE A 158 2.19 -3.00 2.07
CA ILE A 158 1.38 -2.21 3.02
C ILE A 158 2.26 -1.21 3.77
N THR A 159 3.43 -1.63 4.24
CA THR A 159 4.35 -0.79 5.04
C THR A 159 5.52 -0.22 4.23
N GLY A 160 5.78 -0.81 3.06
CA GLY A 160 6.98 -0.67 2.23
C GLY A 160 8.29 -0.89 2.98
N GLN A 161 8.25 -1.72 4.02
CA GLN A 161 9.44 -2.19 4.71
C GLN A 161 9.98 -3.46 4.02
N PRO A 162 11.30 -3.66 4.02
CA PRO A 162 11.88 -4.92 3.57
C PRO A 162 11.50 -6.04 4.52
N VAL A 163 11.11 -7.18 3.96
CA VAL A 163 10.79 -8.40 4.70
C VAL A 163 12.04 -9.26 4.76
N GLY A 164 12.69 -9.27 5.92
CA GLY A 164 13.92 -10.04 6.15
C GLY A 164 15.16 -9.44 5.49
N LYS A 165 16.22 -10.26 5.38
CA LYS A 165 17.48 -9.88 4.72
C LYS A 165 17.40 -10.13 3.21
N PRO A 166 18.21 -9.44 2.39
CA PRO A 166 18.35 -9.77 0.97
C PRO A 166 18.68 -11.25 0.80
N LEU A 167 17.97 -11.92 -0.09
CA LEU A 167 18.22 -13.31 -0.42
C LEU A 167 19.37 -13.35 -1.43
N THR A 168 20.47 -13.97 -1.02
CA THR A 168 21.70 -14.15 -1.79
C THR A 168 21.78 -15.59 -2.28
N GLY A 169 22.28 -15.81 -3.50
CA GLY A 169 22.41 -17.16 -4.05
C GLY A 169 22.53 -17.23 -5.57
N HIS A 170 22.23 -16.13 -6.27
CA HIS A 170 22.64 -15.93 -7.65
C HIS A 170 24.07 -15.38 -7.67
N ASP A 171 24.93 -15.96 -8.49
CA ASP A 171 26.32 -15.50 -8.68
C ASP A 171 26.41 -14.38 -9.74
N GLY A 172 25.26 -13.87 -10.19
CA GLY A 172 25.14 -12.78 -11.18
C GLY A 172 23.73 -12.20 -11.25
N ASP A 173 23.45 -11.47 -12.32
CA ASP A 173 22.23 -10.67 -12.46
C ASP A 173 20.95 -11.50 -12.33
N VAL A 174 20.03 -11.01 -11.51
CA VAL A 174 18.68 -11.57 -11.42
C VAL A 174 17.79 -10.88 -12.46
N LEU A 175 17.58 -11.56 -13.59
CA LEU A 175 16.90 -10.99 -14.76
C LEU A 175 15.39 -11.26 -14.78
N ALA A 176 14.93 -12.30 -14.09
CA ALA A 176 13.52 -12.66 -14.05
C ALA A 176 13.11 -13.10 -12.66
N VAL A 177 11.92 -12.65 -12.25
CA VAL A 177 11.29 -13.06 -11.00
C VAL A 177 9.80 -13.26 -11.25
N VAL A 178 9.25 -14.36 -10.76
CA VAL A 178 7.81 -14.64 -10.78
C VAL A 178 7.40 -15.20 -9.43
N THR A 179 6.22 -14.82 -8.97
CA THR A 179 5.62 -15.41 -7.76
C THR A 179 4.51 -16.37 -8.16
N THR A 180 4.43 -17.50 -7.44
CA THR A 180 3.40 -18.51 -7.63
C THR A 180 3.03 -19.14 -6.28
N VAL A 181 2.02 -20.01 -6.27
CA VAL A 181 1.63 -20.77 -5.08
C VAL A 181 1.82 -22.25 -5.37
N VAL A 182 2.66 -22.92 -4.57
CA VAL A 182 2.94 -24.36 -4.67
C VAL A 182 2.43 -25.02 -3.40
N LYS A 183 1.41 -25.88 -3.51
CA LYS A 183 0.79 -26.58 -2.37
C LYS A 183 0.33 -25.62 -1.24
N GLY A 184 -0.28 -24.50 -1.63
CA GLY A 184 -0.75 -23.47 -0.68
C GLY A 184 0.35 -22.59 -0.07
N ARG A 185 1.62 -22.81 -0.45
CA ARG A 185 2.72 -21.94 -0.03
C ARG A 185 3.11 -20.99 -1.15
N PRO A 186 3.16 -19.68 -0.89
CA PRO A 186 3.74 -18.74 -1.81
C PRO A 186 5.21 -19.12 -2.09
N VAL A 187 5.65 -19.00 -3.34
CA VAL A 187 7.01 -19.29 -3.80
C VAL A 187 7.43 -18.24 -4.82
N ALA A 188 8.67 -17.77 -4.72
CA ALA A 188 9.31 -16.99 -5.78
C ALA A 188 10.21 -17.90 -6.62
N VAL A 189 10.07 -17.83 -7.93
CA VAL A 189 10.93 -18.50 -8.91
C VAL A 189 11.72 -17.44 -9.63
N THR A 190 13.04 -17.63 -9.70
CA THR A 190 13.97 -16.59 -10.13
C THR A 190 14.95 -17.16 -11.15
N GLY A 191 15.22 -16.42 -12.21
CA GLY A 191 16.18 -16.79 -13.25
C GLY A 191 17.24 -15.71 -13.40
N GLY A 192 18.51 -16.13 -13.48
CA GLY A 192 19.65 -15.25 -13.61
C GLY A 192 20.54 -15.56 -14.81
N ALA A 193 21.49 -14.66 -15.08
CA ALA A 193 22.50 -14.83 -16.14
C ALA A 193 23.49 -15.99 -15.86
N ASP A 194 23.44 -16.55 -14.66
CA ASP A 194 24.26 -17.68 -14.20
C ASP A 194 23.74 -19.06 -14.66
N TRP A 195 22.72 -19.08 -15.52
CA TRP A 195 22.07 -20.29 -16.08
C TRP A 195 21.37 -21.16 -15.02
N THR A 196 21.08 -20.63 -13.83
CA THR A 196 20.40 -21.37 -12.76
C THR A 196 18.95 -20.91 -12.53
N VAL A 197 18.08 -21.86 -12.16
CA VAL A 197 16.73 -21.57 -11.66
C VAL A 197 16.72 -21.86 -10.16
N ASN A 198 16.72 -20.80 -9.36
CA ASN A 198 16.66 -20.90 -7.90
C ASN A 198 15.20 -20.79 -7.42
N ARG A 199 14.83 -21.70 -6.52
CA ARG A 199 13.52 -21.73 -5.84
C ARG A 199 13.71 -21.32 -4.39
N SER A 200 13.19 -20.15 -4.04
CA SER A 200 13.21 -19.64 -2.66
C SER A 200 11.80 -19.66 -2.09
N GLY A 201 11.62 -20.34 -0.96
CA GLY A 201 10.36 -20.34 -0.23
C GLY A 201 10.11 -18.97 0.38
N ILE A 202 9.02 -18.31 0.00
CA ILE A 202 8.55 -17.08 0.67
C ILE A 202 7.60 -17.51 1.80
N GLY A 203 8.16 -18.12 2.84
CA GLY A 203 7.56 -18.33 4.17
C GLY A 203 6.25 -19.15 4.26
N GLY A 204 6.31 -20.28 5.00
CA GLY A 204 5.13 -20.98 5.51
C GLY A 204 5.52 -22.29 6.18
N GLY A 205 5.73 -22.29 7.50
CA GLY A 205 6.06 -23.50 8.27
C GLY A 205 4.92 -24.51 8.28
N SER A 206 5.25 -25.80 8.22
CA SER A 206 4.36 -26.90 8.61
C SER A 206 5.14 -27.73 9.61
N MET A 207 4.56 -27.98 10.77
CA MET A 207 5.00 -29.01 11.68
C MET A 207 3.79 -29.89 11.99
N ARG A 208 4.02 -31.19 11.77
CA ARG A 208 3.26 -32.41 12.08
C ARG A 208 1.89 -32.28 12.74
#